data_AF-A0A966R9B0-F1
#
_entry.id   AF-A0A966R9B0-F1
#
_cell.length_a   1.000
_cell.length_b   1.000
_cell.length_c   1.000
_cell.angle_alpha   90.00
_cell.angle_beta   90.00
_cell.angle_gamma   90.00
#
_symmetry.space_group_name_H-M   'P 1'
#
loop_
_entity.id
_entity.type
_entity.pdbx_description
1 polymer ?
#
loop_
_entity_poly.entity_id
_entity_poly.type
_entity_poly.pdbx_seq_one_letter_code
_entity_poly.pdbx_strand_id
1 'polypeptide(L)'
;MPTFTESDVQESSKKVTRVVNSRRTTATYDVGVTESVSTTSPREAYELYRRRRDEMVSLPQGNLALILTQWFTGEPGEFETVWGIPGEWAVAPESGRGLVVRATPTAGIRVNDIRVDGETTVFSKGSESPSTLSFDDGKTGFVIENEEGQFGLRIWDPSSEDRANFGKIDAYDYNPDWVITATFDPIPGGRAVGVDHLKDEGITREKIIPADISFTVRGVDYTVAAFQEGRALLLVFADATSGNETYSVGRFL
;
A
#
# COMPACT_ATOMS: atom_id res chain seq x y z
N MET A 1 59.00 -0.69 24.93
CA MET A 1 58.97 -0.68 26.41
C MET A 1 58.16 -1.88 26.90
N PRO A 2 58.39 -2.40 28.13
CA PRO A 2 58.17 -3.81 28.49
C PRO A 2 57.04 -3.97 29.56
N THR A 3 56.59 -5.13 30.10
CA THR A 3 56.92 -6.59 29.98
C THR A 3 55.85 -7.46 30.71
N PHE A 4 55.84 -8.80 30.48
CA PHE A 4 55.23 -9.89 31.32
C PHE A 4 53.67 -9.87 31.43
N THR A 5 52.84 -10.92 31.17
CA THR A 5 52.78 -12.40 31.31
C THR A 5 52.14 -12.94 32.61
N GLU A 6 51.61 -14.17 32.52
CA GLU A 6 51.03 -15.03 33.56
C GLU A 6 49.61 -14.67 34.06
N SER A 7 48.71 -15.62 34.38
CA SER A 7 48.81 -17.11 34.38
C SER A 7 47.45 -17.79 34.19
N ASP A 8 47.49 -19.06 33.78
CA ASP A 8 46.33 -19.99 33.74
C ASP A 8 45.89 -20.47 35.14
N VAL A 9 44.65 -21.00 35.19
CA VAL A 9 44.26 -22.34 35.70
C VAL A 9 42.86 -22.33 36.33
N GLN A 10 42.12 -23.41 36.05
CA GLN A 10 40.75 -23.71 36.50
C GLN A 10 40.68 -23.93 38.04
N GLU A 11 39.47 -23.86 38.64
CA GLU A 11 38.81 -25.07 39.20
C GLU A 11 37.37 -24.79 39.73
N SER A 12 36.55 -25.84 39.64
CA SER A 12 35.21 -26.08 40.19
C SER A 12 34.91 -25.54 41.61
N SER A 13 33.68 -25.03 41.85
CA SER A 13 32.68 -25.72 42.71
C SER A 13 31.48 -24.85 43.16
N LYS A 14 30.26 -25.39 42.96
CA LYS A 14 29.01 -25.21 43.74
C LYS A 14 28.61 -23.80 44.25
N LYS A 15 27.42 -23.35 43.78
CA LYS A 15 26.28 -23.13 44.69
C LYS A 15 24.93 -23.17 43.96
N VAL A 16 24.06 -24.08 44.38
CA VAL A 16 22.62 -24.03 44.10
C VAL A 16 21.98 -23.10 45.13
N THR A 17 21.27 -22.06 44.71
CA THR A 17 20.28 -21.37 45.54
C THR A 17 19.12 -20.93 44.66
N ARG A 18 17.92 -21.41 45.00
CA ARG A 18 16.67 -21.18 44.28
C ARG A 18 15.82 -20.21 45.10
N VAL A 19 15.65 -18.96 44.67
CA VAL A 19 14.50 -18.13 45.08
C VAL A 19 13.92 -17.37 43.90
N VAL A 20 12.61 -17.53 43.78
CA VAL A 20 11.67 -17.02 42.80
C VAL A 20 11.53 -15.49 42.83
N ASN A 21 11.61 -14.84 41.66
CA ASN A 21 10.58 -13.91 41.15
C ASN A 21 11.05 -13.27 39.83
N SER A 22 10.82 -13.92 38.68
CA SER A 22 10.90 -13.23 37.40
C SER A 22 9.67 -12.34 37.22
N ARG A 23 9.90 -11.04 37.04
CA ARG A 23 8.84 -10.09 36.74
C ARG A 23 8.21 -10.49 35.40
N ARG A 24 6.91 -10.80 35.39
CA ARG A 24 6.11 -10.79 34.16
C ARG A 24 6.07 -9.35 33.65
N THR A 25 6.88 -9.03 32.65
CA THR A 25 6.62 -7.87 31.81
C THR A 25 5.36 -8.19 31.01
N THR A 26 4.23 -7.71 31.52
CA THR A 26 2.95 -7.84 30.83
C THR A 26 2.96 -6.84 29.70
N ALA A 27 3.14 -7.32 28.46
CA ALA A 27 2.84 -6.52 27.28
C ALA A 27 1.32 -6.44 27.16
N THR A 28 0.72 -5.46 27.83
CA THR A 28 -0.70 -5.16 27.70
C THR A 28 -0.95 -4.61 26.30
N TYR A 29 -1.46 -5.47 25.41
CA TYR A 29 -2.21 -4.99 24.25
C TYR A 29 -3.50 -4.41 24.79
N ASP A 30 -3.50 -3.10 25.04
CA ASP A 30 -4.67 -2.37 25.49
C ASP A 30 -5.62 -2.20 24.29
N VAL A 31 -6.31 -3.29 23.95
CA VAL A 31 -7.36 -3.28 22.93
C VAL A 31 -8.57 -2.61 23.57
N GLY A 32 -8.50 -1.29 23.68
CA GLY A 32 -9.59 -0.41 24.06
C GLY A 32 -10.68 -0.41 23.00
N VAL A 33 -11.34 -1.57 22.82
CA VAL A 33 -12.56 -1.71 22.04
C VAL A 33 -13.65 -0.96 22.78
N THR A 34 -13.68 0.35 22.56
CA THR A 34 -14.89 1.13 22.78
C THR A 34 -15.86 0.63 21.73
N GLU A 35 -16.78 -0.24 22.14
CA GLU A 35 -17.64 -1.01 21.25
C GLU A 35 -18.69 -0.10 20.58
N SER A 36 -18.25 0.70 19.61
CA SER A 36 -19.14 1.33 18.63
C SER A 36 -19.65 0.24 17.70
N VAL A 37 -20.58 -0.57 18.20
CA VAL A 37 -21.33 -1.54 17.40
C VAL A 37 -21.93 -0.76 16.23
N SER A 38 -21.52 -1.10 15.01
CA SER A 38 -22.11 -0.56 13.80
C SER A 38 -23.62 -0.81 13.84
N THR A 39 -24.42 0.25 13.97
CA THR A 39 -25.90 0.19 13.99
C THR A 39 -26.50 -0.17 12.63
N THR A 40 -25.64 -0.44 11.65
CA THR A 40 -25.95 -0.75 10.25
C THR A 40 -25.99 -2.26 10.06
N SER A 41 -27.09 -2.79 9.52
CA SER A 41 -27.23 -4.23 9.25
C SER A 41 -26.20 -4.71 8.21
N PRO A 42 -25.87 -6.02 8.14
CA PRO A 42 -24.91 -6.52 7.16
C PRO A 42 -25.29 -6.22 5.70
N ARG A 43 -26.60 -6.14 5.40
CA ARG A 43 -27.11 -5.70 4.08
C ARG A 43 -26.78 -4.24 3.81
N GLU A 44 -27.14 -3.34 4.72
CA GLU A 44 -26.87 -1.90 4.56
C GLU A 44 -25.35 -1.62 4.53
N ALA A 45 -24.54 -2.40 5.25
CA ALA A 45 -23.09 -2.32 5.23
C ALA A 45 -22.51 -2.74 3.87
N TYR A 46 -23.01 -3.84 3.28
CA TYR A 46 -22.70 -4.23 1.91
C TYR A 46 -23.11 -3.13 0.92
N GLU A 47 -24.34 -2.63 0.99
CA GLU A 47 -24.83 -1.58 0.06
C GLU A 47 -24.03 -0.28 0.18
N LEU A 48 -23.62 0.11 1.40
CA LEU A 48 -22.75 1.26 1.63
C LEU A 48 -21.34 1.04 1.08
N TYR A 49 -20.76 -0.14 1.27
CA TYR A 49 -19.47 -0.51 0.67
C TYR A 49 -19.53 -0.42 -0.85
N ARG A 50 -20.58 -0.97 -1.47
CA ARG A 50 -20.77 -0.98 -2.92
C ARG A 50 -20.85 0.44 -3.49
N ARG A 51 -21.72 1.30 -2.94
CA ARG A 51 -21.81 2.71 -3.34
C ARG A 51 -20.48 3.44 -3.21
N ARG A 52 -19.80 3.30 -2.06
CA ARG A 52 -18.47 3.92 -1.85
C ARG A 52 -17.43 3.43 -2.84
N ARG A 53 -17.43 2.15 -3.21
CA ARG A 53 -16.48 1.60 -4.20
C ARG A 53 -16.72 2.17 -5.59
N ASP A 54 -17.97 2.28 -6.03
CA ASP A 54 -18.34 2.90 -7.31
C ASP A 54 -18.00 4.40 -7.30
N GLU A 55 -18.34 5.13 -6.23
CA GLU A 55 -17.98 6.54 -6.04
C GLU A 55 -16.46 6.77 -6.08
N MET A 56 -15.67 5.95 -5.36
CA MET A 56 -14.21 6.08 -5.26
C MET A 56 -13.49 5.90 -6.59
N VAL A 57 -13.92 4.95 -7.43
CA VAL A 57 -13.27 4.74 -8.74
C VAL A 57 -13.56 5.90 -9.69
N SER A 58 -14.71 6.57 -9.53
CA SER A 58 -15.19 7.70 -10.34
C SER A 58 -14.80 9.09 -9.80
N LEU A 59 -13.96 9.19 -8.77
CA LEU A 59 -13.42 10.47 -8.31
C LEU A 59 -12.55 11.15 -9.40
N PRO A 60 -12.36 12.48 -9.37
CA PRO A 60 -11.47 13.19 -10.31
C PRO A 60 -10.03 12.70 -10.33
N GLN A 61 -9.56 12.11 -9.22
CA GLN A 61 -8.26 11.43 -9.11
C GLN A 61 -8.44 9.94 -8.74
N GLY A 62 -9.60 9.36 -9.07
CA GLY A 62 -9.92 7.95 -8.88
C GLY A 62 -9.29 7.05 -9.94
N ASN A 63 -9.48 5.74 -9.82
CA ASN A 63 -8.87 4.75 -10.72
C ASN A 63 -9.25 4.97 -12.20
N LEU A 64 -10.51 5.32 -12.48
CA LEU A 64 -11.00 5.53 -13.85
C LEU A 64 -10.49 6.84 -14.47
N ALA A 65 -10.01 7.77 -13.65
CA ALA A 65 -9.42 9.01 -14.12
C ALA A 65 -7.94 8.86 -14.46
N LEU A 66 -7.25 7.79 -14.05
CA LEU A 66 -5.83 7.57 -14.33
C LEU A 66 -5.62 7.23 -15.82
N ILE A 67 -5.21 8.22 -16.61
CA ILE A 67 -4.96 8.04 -18.05
C ILE A 67 -3.51 7.65 -18.38
N LEU A 68 -2.57 7.84 -17.44
CA LEU A 68 -1.15 7.61 -17.70
C LEU A 68 -0.39 7.14 -16.45
N THR A 69 0.55 6.22 -16.66
CA THR A 69 1.71 5.97 -15.79
C THR A 69 2.93 5.77 -16.70
N GLN A 70 3.76 6.81 -16.84
CA GLN A 70 5.00 6.79 -17.63
C GLN A 70 6.19 6.60 -16.70
N TRP A 71 6.93 5.50 -16.87
CA TRP A 71 8.18 5.27 -16.15
C TRP A 71 9.36 5.87 -16.91
N PHE A 72 10.30 6.46 -16.18
CA PHE A 72 11.51 7.05 -16.73
C PHE A 72 12.70 6.14 -16.39
N THR A 73 13.33 5.59 -17.44
CA THR A 73 14.46 4.64 -17.32
C THR A 73 15.73 5.13 -18.03
N GLY A 74 15.72 6.35 -18.57
CA GLY A 74 16.89 7.01 -19.17
C GLY A 74 17.84 7.60 -18.12
N GLU A 75 18.95 8.18 -18.59
CA GLU A 75 19.95 8.77 -17.70
C GLU A 75 19.44 10.07 -17.04
N PRO A 76 19.85 10.40 -15.79
CA PRO A 76 19.45 11.64 -15.13
C PRO A 76 19.81 12.89 -15.94
N GLY A 77 18.81 13.77 -16.16
CA GLY A 77 18.93 14.95 -17.01
C GLY A 77 18.74 14.71 -18.51
N GLU A 78 18.50 13.47 -18.97
CA GLU A 78 18.04 13.19 -20.33
C GLU A 78 16.55 13.52 -20.44
N PHE A 79 16.21 14.51 -21.28
CA PHE A 79 14.84 15.01 -21.44
C PHE A 79 14.11 14.29 -22.57
N GLU A 80 12.93 13.75 -22.25
CA GLU A 80 12.02 13.10 -23.20
C GLU A 80 10.62 13.72 -23.19
N THR A 81 9.89 13.56 -24.29
CA THR A 81 8.49 14.01 -24.41
C THR A 81 7.54 12.88 -24.06
N VAL A 82 6.55 13.16 -23.20
CA VAL A 82 5.54 12.19 -22.80
C VAL A 82 4.27 12.36 -23.64
N TRP A 83 3.78 11.29 -24.27
CA TRP A 83 2.62 11.39 -25.15
C TRP A 83 1.37 11.92 -24.42
N GLY A 84 0.70 12.91 -25.02
CA GLY A 84 -0.51 13.53 -24.47
C GLY A 84 -0.28 14.51 -23.30
N ILE A 85 0.96 14.63 -22.80
CA ILE A 85 1.31 15.50 -21.66
C ILE A 85 2.25 16.61 -22.14
N PRO A 86 1.98 17.89 -21.83
CA PRO A 86 2.86 18.98 -22.23
C PRO A 86 4.20 18.96 -21.45
N GLY A 87 5.21 19.62 -22.01
CA GLY A 87 6.55 19.73 -21.44
C GLY A 87 7.49 18.59 -21.82
N GLU A 88 8.78 18.82 -21.61
CA GLU A 88 9.82 17.78 -21.62
C GLU A 88 10.09 17.34 -20.18
N TRP A 89 10.39 16.07 -19.97
CA TRP A 89 10.51 15.47 -18.65
C TRP A 89 11.80 14.65 -18.56
N ALA A 90 12.49 14.72 -17.43
CA ALA A 90 13.73 13.98 -17.17
C ALA A 90 13.76 13.46 -15.72
N VAL A 91 14.54 12.40 -15.46
CA VAL A 91 14.92 12.06 -14.07
C VAL A 91 15.79 13.19 -13.51
N ALA A 92 15.54 13.60 -12.26
CA ALA A 92 16.29 14.68 -11.65
C ALA A 92 17.79 14.33 -11.51
N PRO A 93 18.74 15.22 -11.91
CA PRO A 93 20.18 14.94 -11.85
C PRO A 93 20.73 14.69 -10.44
N GLU A 94 20.08 15.26 -9.42
CA GLU A 94 20.37 14.95 -8.02
C GLU A 94 19.51 13.75 -7.59
N SER A 95 20.17 12.67 -7.19
CA SER A 95 19.55 11.38 -6.82
C SER A 95 18.46 11.54 -5.76
N GLY A 96 17.34 10.83 -5.94
CA GLY A 96 16.25 10.75 -4.96
C GLY A 96 15.27 11.93 -4.97
N ARG A 97 15.24 12.77 -6.02
CA ARG A 97 14.40 13.99 -6.05
C ARG A 97 13.23 13.99 -7.03
N GLY A 98 12.89 12.84 -7.64
CA GLY A 98 11.78 12.75 -8.59
C GLY A 98 12.18 13.12 -10.02
N LEU A 99 11.30 13.88 -10.70
CA LEU A 99 11.52 14.33 -12.08
C LEU A 99 11.86 15.82 -12.13
N VAL A 100 12.38 16.27 -13.26
CA VAL A 100 12.41 17.68 -13.67
C VAL A 100 11.50 17.83 -14.88
N VAL A 101 10.60 18.81 -14.86
CA VAL A 101 9.85 19.25 -16.03
C VAL A 101 10.48 20.51 -16.61
N ARG A 102 10.70 20.54 -17.93
CA ARG A 102 11.06 21.74 -18.68
C ARG A 102 9.87 22.15 -19.54
N ALA A 103 9.39 23.38 -19.35
CA ALA A 103 8.30 23.92 -20.14
C ALA A 103 8.31 25.46 -20.20
N THR A 104 7.62 26.02 -21.18
CA THR A 104 7.32 27.46 -21.22
C THR A 104 5.97 27.75 -20.55
N PRO A 105 5.67 28.99 -20.12
CA PRO A 105 4.39 29.33 -19.51
C PRO A 105 3.15 29.11 -20.39
N THR A 106 3.31 28.92 -21.71
CA THR A 106 2.20 28.57 -22.60
C THR A 106 1.84 27.07 -22.58
N ALA A 107 2.69 26.22 -22.00
CA ALA A 107 2.47 24.77 -21.91
C ALA A 107 1.43 24.33 -20.87
N GLY A 108 0.90 25.26 -20.07
CA GLY A 108 -0.21 24.98 -19.15
C GLY A 108 0.15 24.36 -17.80
N ILE A 109 1.41 23.99 -17.57
CA ILE A 109 1.84 23.18 -16.41
C ILE A 109 2.01 24.02 -15.15
N ARG A 110 1.60 23.48 -14.00
CA ARG A 110 1.87 23.99 -12.66
C ARG A 110 2.47 22.92 -11.76
N VAL A 111 3.45 23.30 -10.97
CA VAL A 111 4.03 22.49 -9.88
C VAL A 111 3.74 23.23 -8.58
N ASN A 112 3.01 22.61 -7.64
CA ASN A 112 2.56 23.25 -6.40
C ASN A 112 1.86 24.60 -6.66
N ASP A 113 0.95 24.62 -7.64
CA ASP A 113 0.21 25.77 -8.20
C ASP A 113 1.04 26.87 -8.89
N ILE A 114 2.36 26.85 -8.76
CA ILE A 114 3.29 27.75 -9.45
C ILE A 114 3.42 27.34 -10.92
N ARG A 115 3.23 28.31 -11.83
CA ARG A 115 3.37 28.09 -13.28
C ARG A 115 4.82 27.79 -13.64
N VAL A 116 5.06 26.73 -14.42
CA VAL A 116 6.39 26.38 -14.91
C VAL A 116 6.85 27.40 -15.95
N ASP A 117 8.08 27.90 -15.78
CA ASP A 117 8.82 28.73 -16.74
C ASP A 117 10.29 28.30 -16.71
N GLY A 118 10.73 27.61 -17.76
CA GLY A 118 12.02 26.90 -17.75
C GLY A 118 11.91 25.54 -17.05
N GLU A 119 12.85 25.23 -16.17
CA GLU A 119 12.96 23.95 -15.47
C GLU A 119 12.40 24.02 -14.05
N THR A 120 11.71 22.96 -13.60
CA THR A 120 11.19 22.86 -12.23
C THR A 120 11.21 21.41 -11.76
N THR A 121 11.72 21.17 -10.54
CA THR A 121 11.73 19.85 -9.90
C THR A 121 10.34 19.45 -9.44
N VAL A 122 9.95 18.20 -9.69
CA VAL A 122 8.69 17.58 -9.28
C VAL A 122 9.02 16.42 -8.36
N PHE A 123 9.01 16.69 -7.05
CA PHE A 123 9.38 15.73 -6.02
C PHE A 123 8.40 14.56 -5.94
N SER A 124 8.93 13.34 -5.78
CA SER A 124 8.14 12.11 -5.69
C SER A 124 7.23 12.11 -4.45
N LYS A 125 6.11 11.37 -4.51
CA LYS A 125 5.13 11.24 -3.44
C LYS A 125 5.72 10.65 -2.14
N GLY A 126 6.86 9.96 -2.21
CA GLY A 126 7.59 9.41 -1.06
C GLY A 126 8.58 10.38 -0.40
N SER A 127 8.86 11.53 -1.02
CA SER A 127 9.80 12.52 -0.48
C SER A 127 9.24 13.28 0.73
N GLU A 128 10.12 13.99 1.47
CA GLU A 128 9.73 14.84 2.61
C GLU A 128 8.84 16.04 2.21
N SER A 129 8.85 16.43 0.94
CA SER A 129 8.10 17.58 0.41
C SER A 129 7.57 17.25 -0.99
N PRO A 130 6.56 16.34 -1.07
CA PRO A 130 6.07 15.83 -2.35
C PRO A 130 5.38 16.92 -3.16
N SER A 131 5.55 16.89 -4.48
CA SER A 131 4.97 17.90 -5.37
C SER A 131 3.64 17.47 -5.98
N THR A 132 2.74 18.43 -6.18
CA THR A 132 1.52 18.27 -6.97
C THR A 132 1.69 18.84 -8.37
N LEU A 133 1.05 18.22 -9.36
CA LEU A 133 0.94 18.74 -10.73
C LEU A 133 -0.51 19.09 -11.04
N SER A 134 -0.71 20.22 -11.71
CA SER A 134 -1.97 20.60 -12.35
C SER A 134 -1.72 21.21 -13.72
N PHE A 135 -2.70 21.06 -14.62
CA PHE A 135 -2.63 21.50 -16.01
C PHE A 135 -3.84 22.39 -16.35
N ASP A 136 -3.69 23.35 -17.27
CA ASP A 136 -4.77 24.27 -17.65
C ASP A 136 -6.01 23.58 -18.25
N ASP A 137 -5.89 22.34 -18.73
CA ASP A 137 -7.00 21.51 -19.23
C ASP A 137 -7.73 20.71 -18.14
N GLY A 138 -7.36 20.90 -16.88
CA GLY A 138 -7.96 20.24 -15.72
C GLY A 138 -7.34 18.91 -15.32
N LYS A 139 -6.33 18.41 -16.05
CA LYS A 139 -5.56 17.24 -15.61
C LYS A 139 -4.81 17.53 -14.30
N THR A 140 -4.54 16.47 -13.54
CA THR A 140 -3.71 16.53 -12.31
C THR A 140 -2.71 15.39 -12.30
N GLY A 141 -1.66 15.49 -11.49
CA GLY A 141 -0.64 14.44 -11.42
C GLY A 141 0.28 14.50 -10.21
N PHE A 142 1.11 13.47 -10.10
CA PHE A 142 2.26 13.42 -9.19
C PHE A 142 3.26 12.38 -9.68
N VAL A 143 4.49 12.47 -9.16
CA VAL A 143 5.55 11.49 -9.41
C VAL A 143 5.50 10.40 -8.32
N ILE A 144 5.63 9.14 -8.72
CA ILE A 144 5.89 8.00 -7.82
C ILE A 144 7.31 7.49 -8.03
N GLU A 145 7.75 6.64 -7.11
CA GLU A 145 9.03 5.94 -7.14
C GLU A 145 8.71 4.44 -6.93
N ASN A 146 9.37 3.55 -7.66
CA ASN A 146 9.27 2.10 -7.44
C ASN A 146 10.42 1.59 -6.57
N GLU A 147 10.45 0.27 -6.35
CA GLU A 147 11.43 -0.39 -5.49
C GLU A 147 12.83 -0.47 -6.11
N GLU A 148 12.93 -0.27 -7.43
CA GLU A 148 14.17 -0.14 -8.18
C GLU A 148 14.72 1.31 -8.19
N GLY A 149 14.02 2.25 -7.54
CA GLY A 149 14.38 3.69 -7.53
C GLY A 149 14.05 4.44 -8.83
N GLN A 150 13.29 3.83 -9.74
CA GLN A 150 12.82 4.48 -10.97
C GLN A 150 11.62 5.39 -10.66
N PHE A 151 11.52 6.51 -11.38
CA PHE A 151 10.44 7.47 -11.20
C PHE A 151 9.34 7.28 -12.25
N GLY A 152 8.08 7.38 -11.80
CA GLY A 152 6.89 7.25 -12.63
C GLY A 152 6.03 8.49 -12.58
N LEU A 153 5.81 9.16 -13.72
CA LEU A 153 4.83 10.24 -13.85
C LEU A 153 3.43 9.64 -13.97
N ARG A 154 2.52 10.00 -13.05
CA ARG A 154 1.12 9.60 -13.10
C ARG A 154 0.22 10.79 -13.33
N ILE A 155 -0.69 10.66 -14.29
CA ILE A 155 -1.62 11.71 -14.69
C ILE A 155 -3.06 11.20 -14.63
N TRP A 156 -3.93 12.03 -14.07
CA TRP A 156 -5.37 11.84 -14.02
C TRP A 156 -6.07 12.90 -14.86
N ASP A 157 -7.01 12.47 -15.69
CA ASP A 157 -7.94 13.33 -16.41
C ASP A 157 -9.36 13.16 -15.85
N PRO A 158 -9.96 14.21 -15.25
CA PRO A 158 -11.34 14.15 -14.76
C PRO A 158 -12.38 13.96 -15.89
N SER A 159 -11.98 14.12 -17.16
CA SER A 159 -12.81 13.96 -18.37
C SER A 159 -12.48 12.68 -19.16
N SER A 160 -11.73 11.75 -18.59
CA SER A 160 -11.36 10.45 -19.19
C SER A 160 -12.56 9.65 -19.71
N GLU A 161 -12.35 8.92 -20.83
CA GLU A 161 -13.37 8.07 -21.43
C GLU A 161 -13.82 6.94 -20.51
N ASP A 162 -12.89 6.32 -19.77
CA ASP A 162 -13.21 5.27 -18.79
C ASP A 162 -14.17 5.77 -17.70
N ARG A 163 -13.99 7.02 -17.24
CA ARG A 163 -14.87 7.66 -16.26
C ARG A 163 -16.21 8.07 -16.89
N ALA A 164 -16.22 8.50 -18.14
CA ALA A 164 -17.44 8.89 -18.86
C ALA A 164 -18.33 7.68 -19.22
N ASN A 165 -17.72 6.52 -19.49
CA ASN A 165 -18.40 5.28 -19.87
C ASN A 165 -18.67 4.32 -18.69
N PHE A 166 -18.26 4.67 -17.47
CA PHE A 166 -18.44 3.81 -16.30
C PHE A 166 -19.89 3.72 -15.84
N GLY A 167 -20.44 2.51 -15.82
CA GLY A 167 -21.77 2.22 -15.27
C GLY A 167 -21.76 1.85 -13.78
N LYS A 168 -21.01 0.80 -13.42
CA LYS A 168 -20.85 0.25 -12.06
C LYS A 168 -19.70 -0.77 -12.04
N ILE A 169 -19.17 -1.10 -10.87
CA ILE A 169 -18.39 -2.32 -10.67
C ILE A 169 -19.37 -3.50 -10.55
N ASP A 170 -19.14 -4.62 -11.23
CA ASP A 170 -19.97 -5.82 -11.04
C ASP A 170 -19.71 -6.53 -9.70
N ALA A 171 -20.75 -7.14 -9.14
CA ALA A 171 -20.68 -7.98 -7.94
C ALA A 171 -21.89 -8.89 -7.83
N TYR A 172 -21.75 -9.97 -7.06
CA TYR A 172 -22.88 -10.78 -6.58
C TYR A 172 -23.80 -9.95 -5.68
N ASP A 173 -25.11 -10.25 -5.73
CA ASP A 173 -26.09 -9.72 -4.79
C ASP A 173 -25.76 -10.07 -3.34
N TYR A 174 -26.25 -9.25 -2.39
CA TYR A 174 -26.14 -9.58 -0.98
C TYR A 174 -26.82 -10.92 -0.68
N ASN A 175 -26.05 -11.85 -0.11
CA ASN A 175 -26.51 -13.14 0.36
C ASN A 175 -26.12 -13.31 1.84
N PRO A 176 -27.09 -13.51 2.76
CA PRO A 176 -26.81 -13.66 4.19
C PRO A 176 -25.99 -14.93 4.52
N ASP A 177 -26.02 -15.97 3.68
CA ASP A 177 -25.25 -17.20 3.89
C ASP A 177 -23.73 -16.96 3.81
N TRP A 178 -23.31 -15.84 3.23
CA TRP A 178 -21.91 -15.40 3.16
C TRP A 178 -21.55 -14.35 4.23
N VAL A 179 -22.45 -14.08 5.18
CA VAL A 179 -22.15 -13.29 6.40
C VAL A 179 -21.71 -14.27 7.49
N ILE A 180 -20.40 -14.53 7.55
CA ILE A 180 -19.81 -15.57 8.40
C ILE A 180 -19.21 -14.93 9.66
N THR A 181 -19.58 -15.42 10.84
CA THR A 181 -18.88 -15.12 12.09
C THR A 181 -17.60 -15.93 12.15
N ALA A 182 -16.45 -15.26 12.29
CA ALA A 182 -15.14 -15.86 12.44
C ALA A 182 -14.60 -15.68 13.87
N THR A 183 -13.76 -16.60 14.32
CA THR A 183 -12.91 -16.44 15.51
C THR A 183 -11.68 -15.63 15.13
N PHE A 184 -11.31 -14.66 15.97
CA PHE A 184 -10.10 -13.85 15.83
C PHE A 184 -9.15 -14.19 16.97
N ASP A 185 -8.08 -14.93 16.68
CA ASP A 185 -7.09 -15.39 17.65
C ASP A 185 -5.81 -14.55 17.54
N PRO A 186 -5.57 -13.56 18.43
CA PRO A 186 -4.42 -12.66 18.30
C PRO A 186 -3.09 -13.38 18.48
N ILE A 187 -2.10 -13.04 17.65
CA ILE A 187 -0.73 -13.53 17.75
C ILE A 187 0.12 -12.44 18.44
N PRO A 188 0.56 -12.62 19.69
CA PRO A 188 1.39 -11.62 20.38
C PRO A 188 2.73 -11.43 19.65
N GLY A 189 3.05 -10.18 19.29
CA GLY A 189 4.19 -9.83 18.43
C GLY A 189 3.96 -10.02 16.92
N GLY A 190 2.85 -10.67 16.55
CA GLY A 190 2.51 -11.01 15.17
C GLY A 190 3.39 -12.13 14.57
N ARG A 191 2.96 -12.65 13.43
CA ARG A 191 3.69 -13.65 12.65
C ARG A 191 4.12 -13.04 11.32
N ALA A 192 5.42 -12.88 11.11
CA ALA A 192 5.96 -12.48 9.81
C ALA A 192 5.64 -13.57 8.77
N VAL A 193 5.09 -13.15 7.64
CA VAL A 193 4.88 -13.98 6.45
C VAL A 193 5.48 -13.27 5.26
N GLY A 194 6.34 -13.99 4.55
CA GLY A 194 6.80 -13.56 3.24
C GLY A 194 5.66 -13.65 2.24
N VAL A 195 5.26 -12.50 1.68
CA VAL A 195 4.36 -12.49 0.53
C VAL A 195 5.23 -12.43 -0.71
N ASP A 196 5.40 -13.59 -1.36
CA ASP A 196 6.07 -13.66 -2.65
C ASP A 196 5.14 -13.07 -3.71
N HIS A 197 5.35 -11.79 -3.99
CA HIS A 197 4.72 -11.11 -5.11
C HIS A 197 5.31 -11.69 -6.41
N LEU A 198 4.45 -12.28 -7.25
CA LEU A 198 4.76 -12.98 -8.51
C LEU A 198 5.42 -12.12 -9.63
N LYS A 199 5.94 -10.93 -9.29
CA LYS A 199 6.66 -10.02 -10.17
C LYS A 199 7.96 -9.47 -9.58
N ASP A 200 8.22 -9.68 -8.29
CA ASP A 200 9.34 -9.07 -7.60
C ASP A 200 10.46 -10.13 -7.52
N GLU A 201 11.67 -9.79 -7.97
CA GLU A 201 12.81 -10.73 -8.12
C GLU A 201 13.42 -11.15 -6.76
N GLY A 202 12.63 -11.82 -5.91
CA GLY A 202 13.05 -12.31 -4.60
C GLY A 202 13.04 -11.27 -3.47
N ILE A 203 12.47 -10.07 -3.70
CA ILE A 203 12.28 -9.07 -2.64
C ILE A 203 10.99 -9.37 -1.87
N THR A 204 11.09 -10.32 -0.95
CA THR A 204 9.98 -10.68 -0.05
C THR A 204 9.72 -9.56 0.96
N ARG A 205 8.61 -8.82 0.80
CA ARG A 205 8.10 -7.97 1.89
C ARG A 205 7.55 -8.83 3.02
N GLU A 206 8.21 -8.81 4.17
CA GLU A 206 7.64 -9.37 5.40
C GLU A 206 6.38 -8.58 5.80
N LYS A 207 5.21 -9.21 5.67
CA LYS A 207 3.98 -8.67 6.26
C LYS A 207 3.70 -9.36 7.58
N ILE A 208 3.35 -8.57 8.58
CA ILE A 208 2.98 -9.08 9.91
C ILE A 208 1.50 -9.46 9.88
N ILE A 209 1.21 -10.74 10.15
CA ILE A 209 -0.13 -11.24 10.46
C ILE A 209 -0.37 -11.02 11.97
N PRO A 210 -1.36 -10.19 12.37
CA PRO A 210 -1.60 -9.86 13.78
C PRO A 210 -2.46 -10.91 14.51
N ALA A 211 -3.17 -11.76 13.77
CA ALA A 211 -4.07 -12.78 14.28
C ALA A 211 -4.31 -13.88 13.24
N ASP A 212 -4.58 -15.10 13.71
CA ASP A 212 -5.21 -16.11 12.87
C ASP A 212 -6.74 -15.90 12.90
N ILE A 213 -7.37 -15.87 11.72
CA ILE A 213 -8.83 -15.70 11.59
C ILE A 213 -9.41 -17.01 11.07
N SER A 214 -10.19 -17.71 11.88
CA SER A 214 -10.74 -19.04 11.57
C SER A 214 -12.27 -19.05 11.50
N PHE A 215 -12.84 -19.81 10.56
CA PHE A 215 -14.29 -19.90 10.37
C PHE A 215 -14.68 -21.18 9.61
N THR A 216 -15.92 -21.63 9.80
CA THR A 216 -16.46 -22.83 9.14
C THR A 216 -17.45 -22.44 8.04
N VAL A 217 -17.28 -22.96 6.82
CA VAL A 217 -18.27 -22.85 5.73
C VAL A 217 -18.70 -24.24 5.31
N ARG A 218 -20.01 -24.52 5.38
CA ARG A 218 -20.62 -25.80 4.96
C ARG A 218 -19.96 -27.05 5.58
N GLY A 219 -19.47 -26.93 6.82
CA GLY A 219 -18.80 -28.01 7.56
C GLY A 219 -17.32 -28.21 7.22
N VAL A 220 -16.70 -27.28 6.47
CA VAL A 220 -15.25 -27.23 6.23
C VAL A 220 -14.68 -26.03 6.97
N ASP A 221 -13.61 -26.25 7.73
CA ASP A 221 -12.91 -25.20 8.48
C ASP A 221 -11.85 -24.52 7.60
N TYR A 222 -11.79 -23.20 7.67
CA TYR A 222 -10.89 -22.34 6.93
C TYR A 222 -10.17 -21.38 7.87
N THR A 223 -8.92 -21.04 7.53
CA THR A 223 -8.17 -19.94 8.14
C THR A 223 -7.76 -18.96 7.04
N VAL A 224 -8.00 -17.66 7.24
CA VAL A 224 -7.64 -16.61 6.28
C VAL A 224 -6.49 -15.76 6.83
N ALA A 225 -5.54 -15.41 5.96
CA ALA A 225 -4.48 -14.47 6.28
C ALA A 225 -5.03 -13.04 6.24
N ALA A 226 -4.89 -12.33 7.36
CA ALA A 226 -5.18 -10.91 7.47
C ALA A 226 -3.89 -10.13 7.66
N PHE A 227 -3.72 -9.05 6.90
CA PHE A 227 -2.61 -8.11 7.06
C PHE A 227 -3.12 -6.84 7.75
N GLN A 228 -2.32 -6.24 8.63
CA GLN A 228 -2.70 -4.97 9.22
C GLN A 228 -2.51 -3.83 8.21
N GLU A 229 -3.56 -3.06 7.93
CA GLU A 229 -3.53 -1.89 7.05
C GLU A 229 -4.08 -0.66 7.82
N GLY A 230 -3.16 0.04 8.50
CA GLY A 230 -3.50 1.14 9.39
C GLY A 230 -4.35 0.68 10.58
N ARG A 231 -5.64 1.03 10.54
CA ARG A 231 -6.66 0.61 11.54
C ARG A 231 -7.58 -0.52 11.05
N ALA A 232 -7.43 -0.95 9.80
CA ALA A 232 -8.19 -2.03 9.21
C ALA A 232 -7.34 -3.32 9.12
N LEU A 233 -8.01 -4.41 8.84
CA LEU A 233 -7.40 -5.66 8.41
C LEU A 233 -7.72 -5.83 6.92
N LEU A 234 -6.70 -6.15 6.13
CA LEU A 234 -6.84 -6.54 4.73
C LEU A 234 -6.78 -8.06 4.66
N LEU A 235 -7.92 -8.69 4.41
CA LEU A 235 -8.02 -10.13 4.20
C LEU A 235 -7.82 -10.43 2.72
N VAL A 236 -6.94 -11.39 2.41
CA VAL A 236 -6.70 -11.84 1.04
C VAL A 236 -7.14 -13.29 0.90
N PHE A 237 -8.02 -13.57 -0.05
CA PHE A 237 -8.54 -14.92 -0.27
C PHE A 237 -8.78 -15.21 -1.76
N ALA A 238 -8.72 -16.48 -2.13
CA ALA A 238 -9.15 -17.00 -3.41
C ALA A 238 -10.11 -18.17 -3.19
N ASP A 239 -11.00 -18.40 -4.14
CA ASP A 239 -12.05 -19.41 -4.05
C ASP A 239 -12.39 -19.98 -5.45
N ALA A 240 -13.37 -20.87 -5.53
CA ALA A 240 -13.76 -21.52 -6.79
C ALA A 240 -14.22 -20.56 -7.90
N THR A 241 -14.56 -19.30 -7.58
CA THR A 241 -14.90 -18.27 -8.58
C THR A 241 -13.68 -17.55 -9.15
N SER A 242 -12.51 -17.61 -8.50
CA SER A 242 -11.32 -16.87 -8.90
C SER A 242 -10.78 -17.36 -10.25
N GLY A 243 -10.65 -16.44 -11.21
CA GLY A 243 -10.16 -16.74 -12.56
C GLY A 243 -11.22 -17.26 -13.53
N ASN A 244 -12.45 -17.48 -13.06
CA ASN A 244 -13.60 -17.85 -13.87
C ASN A 244 -14.66 -16.73 -13.89
N GLU A 245 -15.13 -16.33 -12.71
CA GLU A 245 -16.16 -15.29 -12.53
C GLU A 245 -15.63 -14.06 -11.78
N THR A 246 -14.53 -14.19 -11.02
CA THR A 246 -13.88 -13.10 -10.29
C THR A 246 -12.40 -12.98 -10.64
N TYR A 247 -11.76 -11.90 -10.19
CA TYR A 247 -10.34 -11.61 -10.47
C TYR A 247 -9.43 -12.80 -10.16
N SER A 248 -8.54 -13.13 -11.09
CA SER A 248 -7.80 -14.42 -11.11
C SER A 248 -6.85 -14.61 -9.93
N VAL A 249 -6.34 -13.52 -9.35
CA VAL A 249 -5.37 -13.54 -8.24
C VAL A 249 -6.06 -13.56 -6.87
N GLY A 250 -7.39 -13.58 -6.83
CA GLY A 250 -8.19 -13.55 -5.61
C GLY A 250 -8.86 -12.20 -5.34
N ARG A 251 -9.36 -12.02 -4.12
CA ARG A 251 -10.16 -10.88 -3.67
C ARG A 251 -9.66 -10.36 -2.33
N PHE A 252 -9.99 -9.10 -2.08
CA PHE A 252 -9.65 -8.35 -0.87
C PHE A 252 -10.91 -8.01 -0.09
N LEU A 253 -10.86 -8.08 1.24
CA LEU A 253 -11.91 -7.66 2.16
C LEU A 253 -11.33 -6.85 3.32
#